data_AF-A0A1G3MAA5-F1
#
_entry.id   AF-A0A1G3MAA5-F1
#
_cell.length_a   1.000
_cell.length_b   1.000
_cell.length_c   1.000
_cell.angle_alpha   90.00
_cell.angle_beta   90.00
_cell.angle_gamma   90.00
#
_symmetry.space_group_name_H-M   'P 1'
#
loop_
_entity.id
_entity.type
_entity.pdbx_description
1 polymer ?
#
loop_
_entity_poly.entity_id
_entity_poly.type
_entity_poly.pdbx_seq_one_letter_code
_entity_poly.pdbx_strand_id
1 'polypeptide(L)'
;MTAETDYSSFITTPAASATASVQAGLVIGDSIWAAMIQGGQSYQAATAFTAEWYRYRGFYSLNLAAGPRLQLRYLDIYLLGGGMLARYNLSFSYFFFPYLEPGAAIPVLNWGDHFSIDLGLSAPVYLRADSFSVGLRAVATVSYNKEQVVLPWMGKEE
;
A
#
# COMPACT_ATOMS: atom_id res chain seq x y z
N MET A 1 37.54 24.40 -7.68
CA MET A 1 36.86 23.36 -8.49
C MET A 1 35.77 22.79 -7.60
N THR A 2 34.58 23.39 -7.64
CA THR A 2 33.40 22.84 -6.99
C THR A 2 33.04 21.57 -7.74
N ALA A 3 33.07 20.42 -7.06
CA ALA A 3 32.53 19.20 -7.61
C ALA A 3 31.00 19.36 -7.69
N GLU A 4 30.52 20.03 -8.73
CA GLU A 4 29.16 19.84 -9.20
C GLU A 4 29.08 18.40 -9.68
N THR A 5 28.69 17.53 -8.76
CA THR A 5 28.36 16.13 -9.05
C THR A 5 27.30 16.16 -10.13
N ASP A 6 27.58 15.59 -11.28
CA ASP A 6 26.67 15.56 -12.42
C ASP A 6 25.41 14.74 -12.05
N TYR A 7 24.34 15.45 -11.65
CA TYR A 7 23.09 14.87 -11.14
C TYR A 7 22.21 14.25 -12.24
N SER A 8 22.60 14.39 -13.51
CA SER A 8 21.79 13.98 -14.67
C SER A 8 21.66 12.46 -14.84
N SER A 9 22.57 11.67 -14.27
CA SER A 9 22.65 10.22 -14.50
C SER A 9 21.94 9.36 -13.45
N PHE A 10 21.47 9.94 -12.34
CA PHE A 10 20.95 9.18 -11.18
C PHE A 10 19.43 9.24 -10.98
N ILE A 11 18.70 10.02 -11.79
CA ILE A 11 17.24 10.16 -11.72
C ILE A 11 16.50 8.85 -12.09
N THR A 12 17.20 7.85 -12.65
CA THR A 12 16.56 6.73 -13.35
C THR A 12 16.61 5.37 -12.64
N THR A 13 17.27 5.21 -11.49
CA THR A 13 17.36 3.88 -10.84
C THR A 13 16.41 3.76 -9.64
N PRO A 14 15.37 2.91 -9.71
CA PRO A 14 14.49 2.62 -8.58
C PRO A 14 15.28 2.12 -7.38
N ALA A 15 14.99 2.69 -6.20
CA ALA A 15 15.51 2.18 -4.94
C ALA A 15 14.63 1.02 -4.43
N ALA A 16 15.19 -0.19 -4.38
CA ALA A 16 14.50 -1.35 -3.80
C ALA A 16 14.58 -1.32 -2.26
N SER A 17 13.45 -1.57 -1.60
CA SER A 17 13.33 -1.59 -0.13
C SER A 17 12.46 -2.74 0.40
N ALA A 18 12.60 -3.06 1.68
CA ALA A 18 11.65 -3.93 2.38
C ALA A 18 10.78 -3.07 3.33
N THR A 19 9.47 -3.30 3.30
CA THR A 19 8.49 -2.61 4.13
C THR A 19 7.68 -3.64 4.92
N ALA A 20 7.28 -3.31 6.14
CA ALA A 20 6.29 -4.06 6.89
C ALA A 20 5.15 -3.13 7.28
N SER A 21 3.91 -3.61 7.24
CA SER A 21 2.74 -2.79 7.55
C SER A 21 1.63 -3.55 8.24
N VAL A 22 0.86 -2.81 9.03
CA VAL A 22 -0.41 -3.27 9.62
C VAL A 22 -1.46 -2.25 9.21
N GLN A 23 -2.54 -2.74 8.60
CA GLN A 23 -3.58 -1.92 8.01
C GLN A 23 -4.96 -2.37 8.51
N ALA A 24 -5.85 -1.40 8.64
CA ALA A 24 -7.29 -1.64 8.78
C ALA A 24 -7.96 -1.15 7.50
N GLY A 25 -8.95 -1.90 7.05
CA GLY A 25 -9.60 -1.64 5.78
C GLY A 25 -11.10 -1.87 5.81
N LEU A 26 -11.73 -1.33 4.80
CA LEU A 26 -13.15 -1.46 4.54
C LEU A 26 -13.32 -1.85 3.08
N VAL A 27 -14.10 -2.90 2.85
CA VAL A 27 -14.42 -3.41 1.53
C VAL A 27 -15.89 -3.12 1.26
N ILE A 28 -16.16 -2.41 0.16
CA ILE A 28 -17.50 -2.01 -0.26
C ILE A 28 -17.74 -2.51 -1.67
N GLY A 29 -18.71 -3.40 -1.84
CA GLY A 29 -19.13 -3.83 -3.17
C GLY A 29 -19.59 -5.28 -3.17
N ASP A 30 -19.48 -5.90 -4.33
CA ASP A 30 -19.81 -7.30 -4.52
C ASP A 30 -18.68 -8.21 -4.04
N SER A 31 -19.01 -9.48 -3.85
CA SER A 31 -18.11 -10.57 -3.52
C SER A 31 -16.93 -10.72 -4.49
N ILE A 32 -17.10 -10.39 -5.78
CA ILE A 32 -16.04 -10.51 -6.79
C ILE A 32 -15.31 -9.19 -6.99
N TRP A 33 -16.06 -8.11 -7.27
CA TRP A 33 -15.52 -6.77 -7.49
C TRP A 33 -15.97 -5.82 -6.40
N ALA A 34 -15.00 -5.25 -5.69
CA ALA A 34 -15.26 -4.29 -4.63
C ALA A 34 -14.29 -3.11 -4.67
N ALA A 35 -14.71 -1.99 -4.09
CA ALA A 35 -13.80 -0.95 -3.67
C ALA A 35 -13.20 -1.34 -2.32
N MET A 36 -11.91 -1.07 -2.14
CA MET A 36 -11.19 -1.27 -0.90
C MET A 36 -10.59 0.06 -0.48
N ILE A 37 -10.77 0.40 0.79
CA ILE A 37 -10.12 1.53 1.45
C ILE A 37 -9.26 0.93 2.56
N GLN A 38 -7.98 1.28 2.62
CA GLN A 38 -7.06 0.81 3.65
C GLN A 38 -6.29 1.98 4.23
N GLY A 39 -6.14 1.97 5.55
CA GLY A 39 -5.26 2.89 6.25
C GLY A 39 -4.54 2.18 7.39
N GLY A 40 -3.33 2.65 7.69
CA GLY A 40 -2.51 1.97 8.68
C GLY A 40 -1.17 2.62 8.93
N GLN A 41 -0.28 1.80 9.50
CA GLN A 41 1.10 2.19 9.72
C GLN A 41 2.02 1.27 8.92
N SER A 42 3.10 1.84 8.40
CA SER A 42 4.16 1.05 7.81
C SER A 42 5.53 1.54 8.24
N TYR A 43 6.48 0.61 8.23
CA TYR A 43 7.89 0.89 8.42
C TYR A 43 8.66 0.41 7.19
N GLN A 44 9.38 1.33 6.56
CA GLN A 44 10.32 1.00 5.50
C GLN A 44 11.74 0.98 6.07
N ALA A 45 12.46 -0.12 5.82
CA ALA A 45 13.87 -0.23 6.18
C ALA A 45 14.74 0.72 5.34
N ALA A 46 15.83 1.20 5.94
CA ALA A 46 16.86 1.95 5.21
C ALA A 46 17.46 1.09 4.08
N THR A 47 17.78 1.69 2.92
CA THR A 47 18.29 0.95 1.76
C THR A 47 19.63 1.48 1.30
N ALA A 48 20.61 0.60 1.08
CA ALA A 48 21.95 1.03 0.66
C ALA A 48 22.03 1.52 -0.80
N PHE A 49 20.95 1.40 -1.58
CA PHE A 49 20.99 1.45 -3.05
C PHE A 49 20.71 2.84 -3.69
N THR A 50 20.50 3.93 -2.93
CA THR A 50 20.10 5.25 -3.49
C THR A 50 21.20 6.31 -3.36
N ALA A 51 21.51 7.16 -4.34
CA ALA A 51 22.76 7.94 -4.31
C ALA A 51 22.89 9.05 -3.21
N GLU A 52 21.85 9.39 -2.45
CA GLU A 52 21.79 10.66 -1.69
C GLU A 52 21.83 10.55 -0.15
N TRP A 53 21.92 11.67 0.57
CA TRP A 53 21.80 11.79 2.03
C TRP A 53 20.50 11.20 2.63
N TYR A 54 19.48 10.92 1.80
CA TYR A 54 18.29 10.15 2.14
C TYR A 54 18.49 8.62 2.17
N ARG A 55 19.61 8.11 1.60
CA ARG A 55 20.04 6.68 1.48
C ARG A 55 19.98 5.90 2.80
N TYR A 56 20.14 6.57 3.94
CA TYR A 56 20.19 5.90 5.24
C TYR A 56 18.90 6.01 6.06
N ARG A 57 17.85 6.61 5.49
CA ARG A 57 16.67 6.97 6.26
C ARG A 57 15.51 6.06 5.88
N GLY A 58 15.45 4.92 6.58
CA GLY A 58 14.17 4.26 6.80
C GLY A 58 13.18 5.26 7.38
N PHE A 59 11.90 4.98 7.22
CA PHE A 59 10.86 5.87 7.71
C PHE A 59 9.67 5.09 8.24
N TYR A 60 9.03 5.69 9.23
CA TYR A 60 7.69 5.32 9.66
C TYR A 60 6.70 6.13 8.85
N SER A 61 5.60 5.51 8.43
CA SER A 61 4.55 6.24 7.75
C SER A 61 3.17 5.87 8.25
N LEU A 62 2.28 6.86 8.20
CA LEU A 62 0.84 6.65 8.22
C LEU A 62 0.37 6.68 6.77
N ASN A 63 -0.32 5.64 6.34
CA ASN A 63 -0.79 5.51 4.96
C ASN A 63 -2.31 5.47 4.91
N LEU A 64 -2.86 5.98 3.82
CA LEU A 64 -4.27 5.86 3.46
C LEU A 64 -4.36 5.74 1.95
N ALA A 65 -5.02 4.70 1.46
CA ALA A 65 -5.26 4.49 0.05
C ALA A 65 -6.60 3.83 -0.20
N ALA A 66 -7.06 3.97 -1.44
CA ALA A 66 -8.26 3.32 -1.92
C ALA A 66 -8.05 2.81 -3.34
N GLY A 67 -8.83 1.81 -3.73
CA GLY A 67 -8.79 1.30 -5.10
C GLY A 67 -9.61 0.03 -5.30
N PRO A 68 -9.57 -0.55 -6.50
CA PRO A 68 -10.28 -1.78 -6.79
C PRO A 68 -9.65 -2.99 -6.09
N ARG A 69 -10.52 -3.90 -5.66
CA ARG A 69 -10.23 -5.25 -5.18
C ARG A 69 -11.00 -6.25 -6.03
N LEU A 70 -10.29 -7.31 -6.43
CA LEU A 70 -10.82 -8.47 -7.11
C LEU A 70 -10.59 -9.71 -6.24
N GLN A 71 -11.66 -10.38 -5.83
CA GLN A 71 -11.59 -11.66 -5.13
C GLN A 71 -11.59 -12.82 -6.13
N LEU A 72 -10.57 -13.66 -6.05
CA LEU A 72 -10.40 -14.91 -6.79
C LEU A 72 -10.32 -16.09 -5.83
N ARG A 73 -11.49 -16.67 -5.48
CA ARG A 73 -11.63 -17.80 -4.53
C ARG A 73 -11.05 -17.50 -3.15
N TYR A 74 -9.75 -17.73 -2.97
CA TYR A 74 -9.02 -17.54 -1.71
C TYR A 74 -7.96 -16.44 -1.80
N LEU A 75 -7.81 -15.82 -2.96
CA LEU A 75 -6.84 -14.77 -3.22
C LEU A 75 -7.59 -13.47 -3.47
N ASP A 76 -7.20 -12.42 -2.77
CA ASP A 76 -7.56 -11.06 -3.09
C ASP A 76 -6.45 -10.39 -3.85
N ILE A 77 -6.77 -9.77 -4.96
CA ILE A 77 -5.86 -8.92 -5.71
C ILE A 77 -6.39 -7.50 -5.61
N TYR A 78 -5.52 -6.54 -5.30
CA TYR A 78 -5.88 -5.14 -5.20
C TYR A 78 -4.85 -4.24 -5.87
N LEU A 79 -5.33 -3.08 -6.29
CA LEU A 79 -4.48 -1.98 -6.71
C LEU A 79 -4.93 -0.75 -5.96
N LEU A 80 -4.12 -0.27 -5.03
CA LEU A 80 -4.44 0.88 -4.20
C LEU A 80 -3.68 2.11 -4.67
N GLY A 81 -4.37 3.25 -4.69
CA GLY A 81 -3.76 4.56 -4.90
C GLY A 81 -4.06 5.46 -3.71
N GLY A 82 -3.05 6.18 -3.24
CA GLY A 82 -3.22 7.01 -2.06
C GLY A 82 -1.99 7.83 -1.71
N GLY A 83 -1.90 8.16 -0.43
CA GLY A 83 -0.83 8.98 0.09
C GLY A 83 -0.36 8.48 1.44
N MET A 84 0.88 8.83 1.76
CA MET A 84 1.47 8.56 3.06
C MET A 84 2.08 9.80 3.66
N LEU A 85 1.97 9.91 4.97
CA LEU A 85 2.71 10.85 5.78
C LEU A 85 3.89 10.10 6.41
N ALA A 86 5.09 10.33 5.88
CA ALA A 86 6.31 9.67 6.30
C ALA A 86 7.15 10.56 7.23
N ARG A 87 7.73 9.96 8.26
CA ARG A 87 8.75 10.55 9.13
C ARG A 87 10.01 9.71 9.06
N TYR A 88 11.11 10.33 8.64
CA TYR A 88 12.41 9.66 8.59
C TYR A 88 12.95 9.33 9.98
N ASN A 89 13.64 8.20 10.10
CA ASN A 89 14.21 7.74 11.38
C ASN A 89 15.17 8.76 12.03
N LEU A 90 15.89 9.53 11.20
CA LEU A 90 16.94 10.46 11.63
C LEU A 90 16.54 11.93 11.49
N SER A 91 15.25 12.24 11.29
CA SER A 91 14.75 13.61 11.20
C SER A 91 13.37 13.75 11.84
N PHE A 92 13.07 14.92 12.38
CA PHE A 92 11.71 15.28 12.81
C PHE A 92 10.87 15.90 11.68
N SER A 93 11.39 15.91 10.45
CA SER A 93 10.67 16.36 9.27
C SER A 93 9.67 15.30 8.80
N TYR A 94 8.45 15.76 8.52
CA TYR A 94 7.39 14.96 7.92
C TYR A 94 7.28 15.30 6.44
N PHE A 95 7.07 14.27 5.63
CA PHE A 95 6.93 14.39 4.19
C PHE A 95 5.69 13.65 3.74
N PHE A 96 4.97 14.24 2.79
CA PHE A 96 3.85 13.59 2.13
C PHE A 96 4.33 13.00 0.80
N PHE A 97 4.01 11.72 0.57
CA PHE A 97 4.31 11.05 -0.68
C PHE A 97 3.06 10.38 -1.24
N PRO A 98 2.65 10.68 -2.49
CA PRO A 98 1.70 9.83 -3.19
C PRO A 98 2.31 8.46 -3.47
N TYR A 99 1.47 7.43 -3.48
CA TYR A 99 1.92 6.08 -3.79
C TYR A 99 0.85 5.28 -4.54
N LEU A 100 1.34 4.29 -5.28
CA LEU A 100 0.54 3.22 -5.88
C LEU A 100 1.00 1.88 -5.32
N GLU A 101 0.07 0.98 -5.06
CA GLU A 101 0.35 -0.29 -4.39
C GLU A 101 -0.49 -1.42 -5.00
N PRO A 102 0.03 -2.12 -6.01
CA PRO A 102 -0.46 -3.44 -6.35
C PRO A 102 -0.13 -4.42 -5.22
N GLY A 103 -1.06 -5.29 -4.89
CA GLY A 103 -0.82 -6.34 -3.93
C GLY A 103 -1.82 -7.47 -4.00
N ALA A 104 -1.53 -8.51 -3.23
CA ALA A 104 -2.42 -9.62 -3.05
C ALA A 104 -2.44 -10.08 -1.59
N ALA A 105 -3.59 -10.54 -1.12
CA ALA A 105 -3.78 -11.04 0.23
C ALA A 105 -4.62 -12.32 0.24
N ILE A 106 -4.48 -13.11 1.29
CA ILE A 106 -5.31 -14.28 1.57
C ILE A 106 -5.99 -14.08 2.93
N PRO A 107 -7.29 -14.39 3.06
CA PRO A 107 -7.95 -14.37 4.36
C PRO A 107 -7.38 -15.53 5.19
N VAL A 108 -6.85 -15.21 6.37
CA VAL A 108 -6.28 -16.20 7.30
C VAL A 108 -7.20 -16.51 8.47
N LEU A 109 -8.06 -15.54 8.85
CA LEU A 109 -9.05 -15.73 9.90
C LEU A 109 -10.28 -14.92 9.55
N ASN A 110 -11.45 -15.56 9.58
CA ASN A 110 -12.74 -14.88 9.46
C ASN A 110 -13.45 -14.95 10.81
N TRP A 111 -13.94 -13.80 11.28
CA TRP A 111 -14.76 -13.70 12.48
C TRP A 111 -16.16 -13.24 12.08
N GLY A 112 -17.05 -14.22 11.95
CA GLY A 112 -18.40 -14.00 11.43
C GLY A 112 -18.38 -13.59 9.95
N ASP A 113 -19.44 -12.95 9.49
CA ASP A 113 -19.63 -12.62 8.07
C ASP A 113 -19.03 -11.26 7.69
N HIS A 114 -18.61 -10.49 8.70
CA HIS A 114 -18.22 -9.10 8.51
C HIS A 114 -16.73 -8.85 8.69
N PHE A 115 -16.02 -9.62 9.52
CA PHE A 115 -14.62 -9.33 9.82
C PHE A 115 -13.70 -10.41 9.25
N SER A 116 -12.68 -10.00 8.50
CA SER A 116 -11.58 -10.87 8.11
C SER A 116 -10.24 -10.29 8.54
N ILE A 117 -9.30 -11.18 8.87
CA ILE A 117 -7.88 -10.88 8.97
C ILE A 117 -7.23 -11.50 7.75
N ASP A 118 -6.55 -10.68 6.96
CA ASP A 118 -5.91 -11.08 5.72
C ASP A 118 -4.39 -10.90 5.85
N LEU A 119 -3.62 -11.87 5.35
CA LEU A 119 -2.17 -11.74 5.21
C LEU A 119 -1.81 -11.62 3.73
N GLY A 120 -0.97 -10.65 3.40
CA GLY A 120 -0.65 -10.35 2.02
C GLY A 120 0.74 -9.83 1.77
N LEU A 121 1.07 -9.78 0.48
CA LEU A 121 2.26 -9.16 -0.06
C LEU A 121 1.85 -8.08 -1.05
N SER A 122 2.47 -6.91 -0.96
CA SER A 122 2.27 -5.82 -1.91
C SER A 122 3.59 -5.20 -2.34
N ALA A 123 3.56 -4.50 -3.47
CA ALA A 123 4.70 -3.79 -4.01
C ALA A 123 4.42 -2.29 -4.04
N PRO A 124 4.62 -1.56 -2.93
CA PRO A 124 4.37 -0.13 -2.92
C PRO A 124 5.39 0.61 -3.76
N VAL A 125 4.88 1.56 -4.52
CA VAL A 125 5.60 2.45 -5.42
C VAL A 125 5.44 3.86 -4.91
N TYR A 126 6.47 4.40 -4.26
CA TYR A 126 6.47 5.75 -3.71
C TYR A 126 6.94 6.74 -4.76
N LEU A 127 6.09 7.72 -5.04
CA LEU A 127 6.35 8.80 -5.98
C LEU A 127 6.90 9.99 -5.19
N ARG A 128 8.23 10.11 -5.14
CA ARG A 128 8.89 11.24 -4.49
C ARG A 128 9.44 12.19 -5.55
N ALA A 129 9.56 13.47 -5.20
CA ALA A 129 10.03 14.50 -6.13
C ALA A 129 11.49 14.27 -6.58
N ASP A 130 12.28 13.62 -5.73
CA ASP A 130 13.70 13.35 -5.90
C ASP A 130 13.99 11.92 -6.39
N SER A 131 13.07 10.97 -6.17
CA SER A 131 13.36 9.56 -6.41
C SER A 131 12.12 8.67 -6.46
N PHE A 132 12.23 7.59 -7.23
CA PHE A 132 11.24 6.52 -7.31
C PHE A 132 11.69 5.33 -6.45
N SER A 133 10.80 4.82 -5.60
CA SER A 133 11.11 3.67 -4.74
C SER A 133 10.07 2.58 -4.89
N VAL A 134 10.54 1.34 -4.97
CA VAL A 134 9.70 0.14 -4.99
C VAL A 134 10.06 -0.71 -3.77
N GLY A 135 9.06 -1.23 -3.08
CA GLY A 135 9.26 -2.12 -1.94
C GLY A 135 8.60 -3.48 -2.12
N LEU A 136 9.00 -4.45 -1.29
CA LEU A 136 8.13 -5.57 -0.93
C LEU A 136 7.54 -5.29 0.44
N ARG A 137 6.23 -5.49 0.60
CA ARG A 137 5.51 -5.18 1.83
C ARG A 137 4.71 -6.38 2.31
N ALA A 138 4.93 -6.78 3.56
CA ALA A 138 4.00 -7.66 4.27
C ALA A 138 2.84 -6.81 4.83
N VAL A 139 1.61 -7.25 4.58
CA VAL A 139 0.39 -6.57 5.02
C VAL A 139 -0.44 -7.53 5.85
N ALA A 140 -0.83 -7.09 7.06
CA ALA A 140 -1.96 -7.66 7.78
C ALA A 140 -3.12 -6.69 7.67
N THR A 141 -4.26 -7.14 7.13
CA THR A 141 -5.47 -6.32 6.96
C THR A 141 -6.57 -6.82 7.88
N VAL A 142 -7.24 -5.91 8.59
CA VAL A 142 -8.55 -6.20 9.18
C VAL A 142 -9.61 -5.57 8.29
N SER A 143 -10.44 -6.39 7.65
CA SER A 143 -11.44 -5.94 6.67
C SER A 143 -12.85 -6.05 7.24
N TYR A 144 -13.66 -5.01 7.04
CA TYR A 144 -15.12 -5.07 7.23
C TYR A 144 -15.84 -5.27 5.89
N ASN A 145 -16.61 -6.35 5.75
CA ASN A 145 -17.45 -6.67 4.59
C ASN A 145 -18.92 -6.39 4.90
N LYS A 146 -19.55 -5.49 4.14
CA LYS A 146 -21.01 -5.31 4.17
C LYS A 146 -21.63 -6.31 3.20
N GLU A 147 -22.58 -7.12 3.66
CA GLU A 147 -23.38 -7.97 2.76
C GLU A 147 -24.08 -7.13 1.68
N GLN A 148 -24.24 -7.76 0.51
CA GLN A 148 -24.79 -7.18 -0.71
C GLN A 148 -26.05 -6.35 -0.42
N VAL A 149 -26.05 -5.09 -0.87
CA VAL A 149 -27.32 -4.44 -1.23
C VAL A 149 -27.79 -5.14 -2.49
N VAL A 150 -28.63 -6.17 -2.33
CA VAL A 150 -29.44 -6.67 -3.45
C VAL A 150 -30.27 -5.48 -3.91
N LEU A 151 -29.89 -4.92 -5.05
CA LEU A 151 -30.69 -3.87 -5.65
C LEU A 151 -32.07 -4.47 -5.96
N PRO A 152 -33.16 -3.90 -5.43
CA PRO A 152 -34.50 -4.53 -5.46
C PRO A 152 -35.06 -4.75 -6.87
N TRP A 153 -34.38 -4.28 -7.91
CA TRP A 153 -34.77 -4.42 -9.31
C TRP A 153 -34.08 -5.58 -10.07
N MET A 154 -33.19 -6.34 -9.42
CA MET A 154 -32.67 -7.61 -9.96
C MET A 154 -33.49 -8.82 -9.46
N GLY A 155 -34.81 -8.67 -9.43
CA GLY A 155 -35.75 -9.73 -9.07
C GLY A 155 -36.08 -10.60 -10.28
N LYS A 156 -35.71 -11.89 -10.16
CA LYS A 156 -36.30 -13.07 -10.81
C LYS A 156 -36.91 -12.85 -12.20
N GLU A 157 -36.15 -13.21 -13.24
CA GLU A 157 -36.79 -13.82 -14.40
C GLU A 157 -37.18 -15.26 -13.97
N GLU A 158 -38.48 -15.53 -13.97
CA GLU A 158 -39.08 -16.86 -13.77
C GLU A 158 -38.74 -17.82 -14.91
#